data_AF-A0A5J4J1A7-F1
#
_entry.id   AF-A0A5J4J1A7-F1
#
_cell.length_a   1.000
_cell.length_b   1.000
_cell.length_c   1.000
_cell.angle_alpha   90.00
_cell.angle_beta   90.00
_cell.angle_gamma   90.00
#
_symmetry.space_group_name_H-M   'P 1'
#
loop_
_entity.id
_entity.type
_entity.pdbx_description
1 polymer ?
#
loop_
_entity_poly.entity_id
_entity_poly.type
_entity_poly.pdbx_seq_one_letter_code
_entity_poly.pdbx_strand_id
1 'polypeptide(L)' 'MKVNPNKMYIVYTPLYRTRKSIFDGQSTTMQELKNKFRRGMDADVIDGIYSTKKEANEAADKLFKKAKRN' A
#
# COMPACT_ATOMS: atom_id res chain seq x y z
N MET A 1 13.65 16.02 5.61
CA MET A 1 12.49 15.30 6.19
C MET A 1 13.01 14.02 6.81
N LYS A 2 12.85 13.78 8.12
CA LYS A 2 13.33 12.53 8.76
C LYS A 2 12.37 11.40 8.43
N VAL A 3 12.85 10.40 7.68
CA VAL A 3 12.10 9.17 7.38
C VAL A 3 12.01 8.34 8.66
N ASN A 4 10.80 7.98 9.09
CA ASN A 4 10.59 7.09 10.23
C ASN A 4 10.43 5.66 9.70
N PRO A 5 11.42 4.76 9.90
CA PRO A 5 11.34 3.39 9.39
C PRO A 5 10.23 2.56 10.04
N ASN A 6 9.69 3.01 11.19
CA ASN A 6 8.55 2.37 11.85
C ASN A 6 7.21 2.85 11.31
N LYS A 7 7.20 3.71 10.28
CA LYS A 7 5.97 4.24 9.70
C LYS A 7 6.02 4.13 8.18
N MET A 8 5.35 3.11 7.66
CA MET A 8 5.25 2.85 6.23
C MET A 8 3.80 2.82 5.78
N TYR A 9 3.57 3.11 4.52
CA TYR A 9 2.26 3.12 3.89
C TYR A 9 2.28 2.15 2.72
N ILE A 10 1.36 1.19 2.70
CA ILE A 10 1.32 0.13 1.70
C ILE A 10 0.19 0.42 0.72
N VAL A 11 0.53 0.47 -0.55
CA VAL A 11 -0.43 0.53 -1.65
C VAL A 11 -0.57 -0.88 -2.22
N TYR A 12 -1.80 -1.37 -2.29
CA TYR A 12 -2.14 -2.70 -2.79
C TYR A 12 -2.57 -2.64 -4.26
N THR A 13 -2.39 -3.74 -4.96
CA THR A 13 -2.79 -3.85 -6.37
C THR A 13 -4.33 -3.81 -6.50
N PRO A 14 -4.87 -3.21 -7.59
CA PRO A 14 -6.32 -3.05 -7.77
C PRO A 14 -7.11 -4.37 -7.85
N LEU A 15 -6.43 -5.46 -8.21
CA LEU A 15 -7.02 -6.80 -8.33
C LEU A 15 -7.37 -7.40 -6.97
N TYR A 16 -6.73 -6.95 -5.88
CA TYR A 16 -6.85 -7.58 -4.58
C TYR A 16 -8.10 -7.14 -3.79
N ARG A 17 -8.71 -5.98 -4.07
CA ARG A 17 -10.02 -5.53 -3.53
C ARG A 17 -10.46 -4.17 -4.12
N THR A 18 -11.76 -3.88 -4.02
CA THR A 18 -12.42 -2.60 -4.40
C THR A 18 -11.67 -1.34 -3.94
N ARG A 19 -11.85 -0.21 -4.65
CA ARG A 19 -11.21 1.12 -4.43
C ARG A 19 -10.78 1.47 -3.00
N LYS A 20 -11.62 1.17 -2.00
CA LYS A 20 -11.34 1.41 -0.57
C LYS A 20 -10.14 0.64 -0.01
N SER A 21 -9.61 -0.33 -0.76
CA SER A 21 -8.57 -1.26 -0.29
C SER A 21 -7.23 -1.07 -1.00
N ILE A 22 -7.16 -0.22 -2.03
CA ILE A 22 -5.92 0.10 -2.74
C ILE A 22 -4.97 0.85 -1.80
N PHE A 23 -5.51 1.73 -0.96
CA PHE A 23 -4.79 2.36 0.15
C PHE A 23 -5.81 2.89 1.17
N ASP A 24 -5.68 2.49 2.43
CA ASP A 24 -6.60 2.89 3.52
C ASP A 24 -6.11 4.14 4.29
N GLY A 25 -4.94 4.67 3.91
CA GLY A 25 -4.33 5.83 4.56
C GLY A 25 -3.75 5.54 5.96
N GLN A 26 -3.77 4.29 6.40
CA GLN A 26 -3.19 3.84 7.67
C GLN A 26 -1.71 3.56 7.47
N SER A 27 -0.90 3.95 8.45
CA SER A 27 0.48 3.53 8.50
C SER A 27 0.59 2.16 9.15
N THR A 28 1.54 1.36 8.68
CA THR A 28 1.90 0.07 9.27
C THR A 28 3.39 0.05 9.62
N THR A 29 3.77 -0.92 10.44
CA THR A 29 5.18 -1.17 10.82
C THR A 29 5.75 -2.36 10.05
N MET A 30 7.09 -2.51 10.06
CA MET A 30 7.75 -3.69 9.46
C MET A 30 7.32 -4.99 10.13
N GLN A 31 7.07 -4.95 11.45
CA GLN A 31 6.63 -6.12 12.21
C GLN A 31 5.21 -6.55 11.85
N GLU A 32 4.30 -5.60 11.67
CA GLU A 32 2.95 -5.88 11.18
C GLU A 32 2.96 -6.43 9.76
N LEU A 33 3.79 -5.86 8.88
CA LEU A 33 3.95 -6.35 7.52
C LEU A 33 4.47 -7.79 7.50
N LYS A 34 5.53 -8.08 8.27
CA LYS A 34 6.03 -9.46 8.46
C LYS A 34 4.93 -10.41 8.97
N ASN A 35 4.10 -9.96 9.90
CA ASN A 35 3.00 -10.76 10.43
C ASN A 35 1.91 -11.02 9.36
N LYS A 36 1.62 -10.05 8.48
CA LYS A 36 0.69 -10.24 7.36
C LYS A 36 1.22 -11.27 6.36
N PHE A 37 2.49 -11.17 5.98
CA PHE A 37 3.15 -12.18 5.14
C PHE A 37 3.12 -13.57 5.75
N ARG A 38 3.46 -13.70 7.04
CA ARG A 38 3.38 -14.97 7.76
C ARG A 38 1.96 -15.55 7.82
N ARG A 39 0.93 -14.71 7.72
CA ARG A 39 -0.49 -15.09 7.70
C ARG A 39 -1.03 -15.37 6.28
N GLY A 40 -0.18 -15.41 5.26
CA GLY A 40 -0.57 -15.75 3.89
C GLY A 40 -0.90 -14.56 3.00
N MET A 41 -0.47 -13.35 3.34
CA MET A 41 -0.44 -12.25 2.38
C MET A 41 0.60 -12.56 1.29
N ASP A 42 0.18 -12.49 0.04
CA ASP A 42 1.06 -12.64 -1.11
C ASP A 42 1.80 -11.30 -1.39
N ALA A 43 3.07 -11.36 -1.76
CA ALA A 43 3.88 -10.17 -2.04
C ALA A 43 3.45 -9.47 -3.32
N ASP A 44 2.91 -10.23 -4.29
CA ASP A 44 2.46 -9.70 -5.58
C ASP A 44 1.21 -8.81 -5.45
N VAL A 45 0.59 -8.78 -4.27
CA VAL A 45 -0.54 -7.89 -3.96
C VAL A 45 -0.09 -6.50 -3.53
N ILE A 46 1.20 -6.31 -3.24
CA ILE A 46 1.76 -5.00 -2.89
C ILE A 46 2.28 -4.34 -4.16
N ASP A 47 1.66 -3.21 -4.52
CA ASP A 47 2.16 -2.39 -5.62
C ASP A 47 3.39 -1.57 -5.18
N GLY A 48 3.35 -1.03 -3.96
CA GLY A 48 4.44 -0.22 -3.44
C GLY A 48 4.36 0.04 -1.93
N ILE A 49 5.53 0.32 -1.34
CA ILE A 49 5.69 0.71 0.06
C ILE A 49 6.32 2.10 0.11
N TYR A 50 5.68 3.01 0.84
CA TYR A 50 6.05 4.42 0.88
C TYR A 50 6.32 4.89 2.31
N SER A 51 7.18 5.90 2.43
CA SER A 51 7.52 6.50 3.73
C SER A 51 6.53 7.58 4.17
N THR A 52 5.76 8.14 3.23
CA THR A 52 4.79 9.20 3.51
C THR A 52 3.40 8.87 2.99
N LYS A 53 2.38 9.38 3.69
CA LYS A 53 0.98 9.24 3.27
C LYS A 53 0.70 9.90 1.93
N LYS A 54 1.38 11.03 1.66
CA LYS A 54 1.21 11.81 0.44
C LYS A 54 1.65 11.00 -0.78
N GLU A 55 2.84 10.42 -0.75
CA GLU A 55 3.36 9.59 -1.85
C GLU A 55 2.49 8.36 -2.10
N ALA A 56 2.05 7.69 -1.02
CA ALA A 56 1.16 6.54 -1.13
C ALA A 56 -0.20 6.89 -1.75
N ASN A 57 -0.79 8.04 -1.37
CA ASN A 57 -2.03 8.53 -1.97
C ASN A 57 -1.85 8.83 -3.46
N GLU A 58 -0.77 9.51 -3.84
CA GLU A 58 -0.50 9.84 -5.25
C GLU A 58 -0.31 8.57 -6.10
N ALA A 59 0.37 7.56 -5.57
CA ALA A 59 0.52 6.26 -6.21
C ALA A 59 -0.82 5.53 -6.36
N ALA A 60 -1.60 5.45 -5.27
CA ALA A 60 -2.93 4.85 -5.27
C ALA A 60 -3.87 5.51 -6.29
N ASP A 61 -3.87 6.85 -6.38
CA ASP A 61 -4.68 7.59 -7.35
C ASP A 61 -4.26 7.32 -8.80
N LYS A 62 -2.96 7.22 -9.08
CA LYS A 62 -2.43 6.88 -10.41
C LYS A 62 -2.83 5.46 -10.82
N LEU A 63 -2.62 4.49 -9.94
CA LEU A 63 -3.02 3.10 -10.14
C LEU A 63 -4.51 2.99 -10.38
N PHE A 64 -5.30 3.72 -9.58
CA PHE A 64 -6.73 3.73 -9.70
C PHE A 64 -7.21 4.31 -11.04
N LYS A 65 -6.62 5.43 -11.49
CA LYS A 65 -6.92 6.00 -12.82
C LYS A 65 -6.53 5.07 -13.96
N LYS A 66 -5.42 4.34 -13.84
CA LYS A 66 -4.98 3.34 -14.81
C LYS A 66 -5.96 2.16 -14.88
N ALA A 67 -6.40 1.65 -13.73
CA ALA A 67 -7.36 0.54 -13.64
C ALA A 67 -8.74 0.87 -14.22
N LYS A 68 -9.13 2.15 -14.28
CA LYS A 68 -10.38 2.59 -14.93
C LYS A 68 -10.31 2.68 -16.46
N ARG A 69 -9.10 2.72 -17.04
CA ARG A 69 -8.87 2.93 -18.47
C ARG A 69 -8.74 1.63 -19.26
N ASN A 70 -8.48 0.52 -18.58
CA ASN A 70 -8.57 -0.83 -19.13
C ASN A 70 -9.96 -1.41 -18.84
#